data_AF-A0A1H8SVZ3-F1
#
_entry.id   AF-A0A1H8SVZ3-F1
#
_cell.length_a   1.000
_cell.length_b   1.000
_cell.length_c   1.000
_cell.angle_alpha   90.00
_cell.angle_beta   90.00
_cell.angle_gamma   90.00
#
_symmetry.space_group_name_H-M   'P 1'
#
loop_
_entity.id
_entity.type
_entity.pdbx_description
1 polymer ?
#
loop_
_entity_poly.entity_id
_entity_poly.type
_entity_poly.pdbx_seq_one_letter_code
_entity_poly.pdbx_strand_id
1 'polypeptide(L)'
;MSYNSSLPADVNVTVSTADIRENFRALKEDKIVDAATAVIADSAAKLSTPRTIALQGDATGSAIFDGSADVAISVDVLSADTAAQCTGNSATATKLETARNINGVAFDGTKDINIPCSGVPVGTIIAWPSSTLPGGDDARKWLECNGQSTEGYPELAAVVGSYVPDYRGYFLRGVGGNSAALGVAQGDAIRNIVGKIDASSSAADRQAFGEIDTGKVITGPFQGIYSNTYSTAESSGIFSHMTGFSFDASLAVPTAVENRPINKSVYYLIRAK
;
A
#
# COMPACT_ATOMS: atom_id res chain seq x y z
N MET A 1 -81.23 20.84 -99.15
CA MET A 1 -80.33 19.73 -98.75
C MET A 1 -81.00 18.43 -99.17
N SER A 2 -80.43 17.75 -100.15
CA SER A 2 -81.04 16.59 -100.81
C SER A 2 -81.07 15.39 -99.87
N TYR A 3 -82.26 14.83 -99.68
CA TYR A 3 -82.54 13.66 -98.87
C TYR A 3 -81.83 12.42 -99.48
N ASN A 4 -80.92 11.82 -98.71
CA ASN A 4 -80.30 10.55 -99.07
C ASN A 4 -81.26 9.43 -98.70
N SER A 5 -82.05 8.96 -99.67
CA SER A 5 -83.06 7.91 -99.50
C SER A 5 -82.49 6.52 -99.22
N SER A 6 -81.18 6.41 -98.97
CA SER A 6 -80.45 5.15 -98.73
C SER A 6 -80.14 4.90 -97.26
N LEU A 7 -80.40 5.86 -96.36
CA LEU A 7 -80.32 5.64 -94.91
C LEU A 7 -81.71 5.22 -94.39
N PRO A 8 -81.80 4.21 -93.50
CA PRO A 8 -83.08 3.86 -92.89
C PRO A 8 -83.67 5.12 -92.26
N ALA A 9 -84.92 5.43 -92.63
CA ALA A 9 -85.66 6.55 -92.05
C ALA A 9 -85.55 6.44 -90.52
N ASP A 10 -85.33 7.58 -89.86
CA ASP A 10 -85.32 7.68 -88.41
C ASP A 10 -86.57 6.97 -87.91
N VAL A 11 -86.38 5.73 -87.42
CA VAL A 11 -87.51 4.92 -87.02
C VAL A 11 -88.03 5.69 -85.84
N ASN A 12 -89.25 6.23 -85.97
CA ASN A 12 -90.00 6.75 -84.84
C ASN A 12 -90.16 5.59 -83.85
N VAL A 13 -89.11 5.32 -83.08
CA VAL A 13 -89.14 4.43 -81.94
C VAL A 13 -89.96 5.21 -80.95
N THR A 14 -91.27 4.94 -80.96
CA THR A 14 -92.17 5.33 -79.89
C THR A 14 -91.70 4.56 -78.66
N VAL A 15 -90.67 5.07 -77.98
CA VAL A 15 -90.20 4.49 -76.72
C VAL A 15 -91.33 4.70 -75.74
N SER A 16 -91.98 3.61 -75.35
CA SER A 16 -93.10 3.68 -74.42
C SER A 16 -92.60 4.28 -73.10
N THR A 17 -93.41 5.09 -72.43
CA THR A 17 -93.04 5.58 -71.08
C THR A 17 -92.86 4.43 -70.08
N ALA A 18 -93.36 3.23 -70.40
CA ALA A 18 -93.07 2.00 -69.66
C ALA A 18 -91.63 1.53 -69.87
N ASP A 19 -91.13 1.53 -71.11
CA ASP A 19 -89.75 1.07 -71.43
C ASP A 19 -88.71 1.98 -70.79
N ILE A 20 -88.96 3.30 -70.77
CA ILE A 20 -88.10 4.27 -70.08
C ILE A 20 -88.13 4.00 -68.56
N ARG A 21 -89.30 3.73 -67.98
CA ARG A 21 -89.43 3.39 -66.55
C ARG A 21 -88.72 2.08 -66.21
N GLU A 22 -88.76 1.10 -67.09
CA GLU A 22 -88.13 -0.21 -66.90
C GLU A 22 -86.61 -0.11 -67.01
N ASN A 23 -86.09 0.66 -67.98
CA ASN A 23 -84.67 0.96 -68.07
C ASN A 23 -84.16 1.78 -66.87
N PHE A 24 -84.92 2.74 -66.37
CA PHE A 24 -84.54 3.48 -65.15
C PHE A 24 -84.62 2.61 -63.89
N ARG A 25 -85.57 1.68 -63.80
CA ARG A 25 -85.59 0.66 -62.73
C ARG A 25 -84.37 -0.24 -62.81
N ALA A 26 -84.06 -0.79 -63.98
CA ALA A 26 -82.87 -1.62 -64.18
C ALA A 26 -81.57 -0.86 -63.83
N LEU A 27 -81.46 0.41 -64.22
CA LEU A 27 -80.30 1.24 -63.87
C LEU A 27 -80.18 1.49 -62.35
N LYS A 28 -81.32 1.62 -61.67
CA LYS A 28 -81.39 1.82 -60.21
C LYS A 28 -81.10 0.52 -59.44
N GLU A 29 -81.55 -0.62 -59.95
CA GLU A 29 -81.35 -1.93 -59.32
C GLU A 29 -79.93 -2.48 -59.58
N ASP A 30 -79.32 -2.23 -60.74
CA ASP A 30 -77.99 -2.79 -61.04
C ASP A 30 -76.86 -1.83 -60.67
N LYS A 31 -76.83 -0.62 -61.26
CA LYS A 31 -75.64 0.26 -61.17
C LYS A 31 -75.56 1.07 -59.88
N ILE A 32 -76.70 1.40 -59.28
CA ILE A 32 -76.74 2.17 -58.01
C ILE A 32 -76.56 1.23 -56.82
N VAL A 33 -77.05 -0.02 -56.91
CA VAL A 33 -76.79 -1.04 -55.88
C VAL A 33 -75.32 -1.40 -55.84
N ASP A 34 -74.67 -1.59 -56.99
CA ASP A 34 -73.22 -1.85 -57.06
C ASP A 34 -72.38 -0.73 -56.42
N ALA A 35 -72.76 0.54 -56.62
CA ALA A 35 -72.12 1.69 -55.99
C ALA A 35 -72.38 1.80 -54.47
N ALA A 36 -73.53 1.30 -53.99
CA ALA A 36 -73.85 1.23 -52.56
C ALA A 36 -73.19 0.03 -51.86
N THR A 37 -72.90 -1.05 -52.60
CA THR A 37 -72.12 -2.20 -52.11
C THR A 37 -70.61 -2.05 -52.31
N ALA A 38 -70.17 -1.02 -53.04
CA ALA A 38 -68.76 -0.65 -53.08
C ALA A 38 -68.36 -0.21 -51.67
N VAL A 39 -67.67 -1.10 -50.96
CA VAL A 39 -67.06 -0.88 -49.64
C VAL A 39 -65.97 0.19 -49.80
N ILE A 40 -66.37 1.45 -49.93
CA ILE A 40 -65.47 2.59 -49.80
C ILE A 40 -65.18 2.71 -48.30
N ALA A 41 -63.88 2.69 -48.00
CA ALA A 41 -63.27 2.58 -46.69
C ALA A 41 -63.50 3.82 -45.80
N ASP A 42 -64.75 4.14 -45.47
CA ASP A 42 -65.05 5.23 -44.54
C ASP A 42 -64.80 4.84 -43.07
N SER A 43 -64.50 3.57 -42.79
CA SER A 43 -63.78 3.12 -41.59
C SER A 43 -63.40 1.64 -41.72
N ALA A 44 -62.17 1.32 -42.14
CA ALA A 44 -61.69 -0.05 -42.06
C ALA A 44 -61.41 -0.40 -40.59
N ALA A 45 -62.33 -1.10 -39.93
CA ALA A 45 -62.17 -1.53 -38.54
C ALA A 45 -61.14 -2.66 -38.36
N LYS A 46 -60.78 -3.37 -39.45
CA LYS A 46 -59.69 -4.35 -39.49
C LYS A 46 -59.18 -4.62 -40.90
N LEU A 47 -57.93 -5.08 -41.02
CA LEU A 47 -57.34 -5.62 -42.24
C LEU A 47 -58.02 -6.95 -42.60
N SER A 48 -58.49 -7.06 -43.85
CA SER A 48 -59.08 -8.30 -44.37
C SER A 48 -58.11 -9.48 -44.33
N THR A 49 -56.82 -9.22 -44.47
CA THR A 49 -55.77 -10.21 -44.23
C THR A 49 -54.82 -9.67 -43.16
N PRO A 50 -54.79 -10.29 -41.96
CA PRO A 50 -53.85 -9.91 -40.91
C PRO A 50 -52.40 -9.94 -41.41
N ARG A 51 -51.55 -9.09 -40.83
CA ARG A 51 -50.13 -8.98 -41.19
C ARG A 51 -49.28 -9.30 -39.98
N THR A 52 -48.19 -10.03 -40.19
CA THR A 52 -47.18 -10.21 -39.12
C THR A 52 -46.30 -8.97 -39.10
N ILE A 53 -46.25 -8.29 -37.96
CA ILE A 53 -45.28 -7.25 -37.67
C ILE A 53 -44.11 -7.93 -36.96
N ALA A 54 -42.95 -7.96 -37.60
CA ALA A 54 -41.75 -8.60 -37.07
C ALA A 54 -40.67 -7.55 -36.78
N LEU A 55 -40.09 -7.64 -35.58
CA LEU A 55 -38.90 -6.94 -35.16
C LEU A 55 -37.70 -7.86 -35.42
N GLN A 56 -36.68 -7.33 -36.09
CA GLN A 56 -35.48 -8.06 -36.47
C GLN A 56 -34.24 -7.25 -36.07
N GLY A 57 -33.15 -7.92 -35.69
CA GLY A 57 -31.91 -7.29 -35.20
C GLY A 57 -31.72 -7.53 -33.71
N ASP A 58 -31.27 -6.51 -32.98
CA ASP A 58 -30.87 -6.59 -31.57
C ASP A 58 -32.02 -6.90 -30.60
N ALA A 59 -33.25 -6.71 -31.05
CA ALA A 59 -34.46 -7.22 -30.40
C ALA A 59 -35.28 -8.01 -31.43
N THR A 60 -35.67 -9.23 -31.06
CA THR A 60 -36.47 -10.10 -31.92
C THR A 60 -37.82 -10.37 -31.27
N GLY A 61 -38.89 -10.24 -32.06
CA GLY A 61 -40.25 -10.47 -31.62
C GLY A 61 -41.21 -10.26 -32.78
N SER A 62 -42.36 -10.92 -32.76
CA SER A 62 -43.37 -10.66 -33.78
C SER A 62 -44.77 -10.85 -33.24
N ALA A 63 -45.74 -10.15 -33.82
CA ALA A 63 -47.15 -10.37 -33.56
C ALA A 63 -47.98 -10.15 -34.82
N ILE A 64 -49.16 -10.78 -34.85
CA ILE A 64 -50.12 -10.61 -35.93
C ILE A 64 -51.00 -9.40 -35.59
N PHE A 65 -51.10 -8.45 -36.52
CA PHE A 65 -51.92 -7.26 -36.40
C PHE A 65 -52.96 -7.21 -37.52
N ASP A 66 -54.22 -7.01 -37.14
CA ASP A 66 -55.32 -6.76 -38.06
C ASP A 66 -56.06 -5.46 -37.76
N GLY A 67 -55.68 -4.67 -36.75
CA GLY A 67 -56.35 -3.40 -36.44
C GLY A 67 -57.65 -3.50 -35.63
N SER A 68 -58.10 -4.70 -35.27
CA SER A 68 -59.29 -4.89 -34.44
C SER A 68 -59.08 -4.51 -32.96
N ALA A 69 -57.84 -4.55 -32.49
CA ALA A 69 -57.41 -4.15 -31.15
C ALA A 69 -55.90 -3.83 -31.14
N ASP A 70 -55.43 -3.24 -30.04
CA ASP A 70 -54.00 -3.05 -29.79
C ASP A 70 -53.29 -4.41 -29.68
N VAL A 71 -52.07 -4.49 -30.22
CA VAL A 71 -51.24 -5.70 -30.19
C VAL A 71 -49.97 -5.47 -29.38
N ALA A 72 -49.68 -6.39 -28.45
CA ALA A 72 -48.40 -6.42 -27.76
C ALA A 72 -47.44 -7.34 -28.51
N ILE A 73 -46.26 -6.84 -28.86
CA ILE A 73 -45.17 -7.66 -29.39
C ILE A 73 -44.27 -8.04 -28.22
N SER A 74 -44.26 -9.31 -27.85
CA SER A 74 -43.25 -9.82 -26.91
C SER A 74 -41.90 -9.83 -27.63
N VAL A 75 -40.93 -9.15 -27.04
CA VAL A 75 -39.57 -9.03 -27.56
C VAL A 75 -38.59 -9.69 -26.62
N ASP A 76 -37.67 -10.44 -27.18
CA ASP A 76 -36.43 -10.80 -26.51
C ASP A 76 -35.33 -9.85 -27.01
N VAL A 77 -34.68 -9.16 -26.07
CA VAL A 77 -33.60 -8.23 -26.39
C VAL A 77 -32.28 -8.97 -26.15
N LEU A 78 -31.82 -9.66 -27.19
CA LEU A 78 -30.60 -10.46 -27.15
C LEU A 78 -29.39 -9.63 -26.68
N SER A 79 -29.34 -8.35 -27.06
CA SER A 79 -28.29 -7.41 -26.65
C SER A 79 -28.43 -6.88 -25.22
N ALA A 80 -29.60 -6.97 -24.58
CA ALA A 80 -29.75 -6.59 -23.16
C ALA A 80 -29.20 -7.69 -22.24
N ASP A 81 -29.29 -8.95 -22.66
CA ASP A 81 -28.71 -10.10 -21.95
C ASP A 81 -27.19 -10.23 -22.23
N THR A 82 -26.72 -9.83 -23.42
CA THR A 82 -25.26 -9.76 -23.71
C THR A 82 -24.59 -8.45 -23.26
N ALA A 83 -25.30 -7.33 -23.12
CA ALA A 83 -24.79 -6.11 -22.47
C ALA A 83 -24.63 -6.28 -20.95
N ALA A 84 -25.21 -7.33 -20.37
CA ALA A 84 -24.95 -7.74 -18.99
C ALA A 84 -23.64 -8.55 -18.83
N GLN A 85 -23.00 -8.94 -19.93
CA GLN A 85 -21.66 -9.54 -19.94
C GLN A 85 -20.65 -8.59 -20.58
N CYS A 86 -20.36 -7.51 -19.87
CA CYS A 86 -19.12 -6.77 -19.99
C CYS A 86 -17.95 -7.78 -19.93
N THR A 87 -17.01 -7.75 -20.88
CA THR A 87 -15.76 -8.53 -20.87
C THR A 87 -14.77 -8.01 -19.80
N GLY A 88 -15.29 -7.72 -18.60
CA GLY A 88 -14.64 -7.19 -17.43
C GLY A 88 -15.69 -6.84 -16.36
N ASN A 89 -15.58 -7.49 -15.20
CA ASN A 89 -16.35 -7.36 -13.94
C ASN A 89 -17.86 -7.03 -14.01
N SER A 90 -18.66 -7.89 -13.36
CA SER A 90 -20.11 -7.74 -13.16
C SER A 90 -20.53 -6.46 -12.41
N ALA A 91 -21.76 -5.99 -12.62
CA ALA A 91 -22.34 -4.82 -11.94
C ALA A 91 -22.40 -4.92 -10.39
N THR A 92 -22.23 -6.12 -9.82
CA THR A 92 -22.17 -6.37 -8.38
C THR A 92 -20.78 -6.80 -7.90
N ALA A 93 -19.75 -6.68 -8.74
CA ALA A 93 -18.47 -7.31 -8.50
C ALA A 93 -17.79 -6.80 -7.20
N THR A 94 -17.59 -7.74 -6.29
CA THR A 94 -16.81 -7.59 -5.04
C THR A 94 -15.34 -7.96 -5.22
N LYS A 95 -14.93 -8.35 -6.45
CA LYS A 95 -13.55 -8.73 -6.77
C LYS A 95 -13.16 -8.52 -8.24
N LEU A 96 -11.87 -8.44 -8.53
CA LEU A 96 -11.28 -8.41 -9.87
C LEU A 96 -11.28 -9.80 -10.49
N GLU A 97 -11.72 -9.91 -11.74
CA GLU A 97 -11.65 -11.14 -12.54
C GLU A 97 -10.23 -11.70 -12.66
N THR A 98 -9.25 -10.83 -12.92
CA THR A 98 -7.84 -11.18 -12.86
C THR A 98 -7.16 -10.39 -11.76
N ALA A 99 -6.68 -11.10 -10.73
CA ALA A 99 -5.87 -10.49 -9.68
C ALA A 99 -4.64 -9.78 -10.28
N ARG A 100 -4.30 -8.61 -9.74
CA ARG A 100 -3.10 -7.86 -10.11
C ARG A 100 -2.12 -7.93 -8.96
N ASN A 101 -0.86 -8.16 -9.28
CA ASN A 101 0.19 -8.11 -8.26
C ASN A 101 0.53 -6.65 -7.99
N ILE A 102 0.43 -6.24 -6.73
CA ILE A 102 0.88 -4.94 -6.23
C ILE A 102 2.06 -5.23 -5.31
N ASN A 103 3.27 -4.81 -5.71
CA ASN A 103 4.51 -5.14 -5.00
C ASN A 103 4.68 -6.65 -4.71
N GLY A 104 4.33 -7.50 -5.68
CA GLY A 104 4.38 -8.96 -5.55
C GLY A 104 3.23 -9.60 -4.78
N VAL A 105 2.35 -8.81 -4.14
CA VAL A 105 1.17 -9.30 -3.44
C VAL A 105 -0.03 -9.33 -4.40
N ALA A 106 -0.63 -10.50 -4.60
CA ALA A 106 -1.82 -10.64 -5.43
C ALA A 106 -3.02 -9.92 -4.78
N PHE A 107 -3.64 -9.02 -5.54
CA PHE A 107 -4.81 -8.27 -5.11
C PHE A 107 -5.95 -8.47 -6.09
N ASP A 108 -7.08 -8.93 -5.56
CA ASP A 108 -8.33 -9.07 -6.30
C ASP A 108 -9.47 -8.25 -5.68
N GLY A 109 -9.22 -7.40 -4.68
CA GLY A 109 -10.26 -6.58 -4.05
C GLY A 109 -11.17 -7.30 -3.06
N THR A 110 -11.01 -8.61 -2.84
CA THR A 110 -11.82 -9.34 -1.84
C THR A 110 -11.42 -9.03 -0.38
N LYS A 111 -10.20 -8.54 -0.17
CA LYS A 111 -9.62 -8.18 1.14
C LYS A 111 -8.69 -6.98 0.98
N ASP A 112 -8.42 -6.31 2.09
CA ASP A 112 -7.38 -5.28 2.14
C ASP A 112 -6.03 -5.85 1.72
N ILE A 113 -5.27 -5.03 0.99
CA ILE A 113 -3.91 -5.39 0.63
C ILE A 113 -2.96 -5.07 1.79
N ASN A 114 -2.28 -6.11 2.29
CA ASN A 114 -1.17 -5.93 3.21
C ASN A 114 0.13 -5.88 2.40
N ILE A 115 0.55 -4.67 2.03
CA ILE A 115 1.86 -4.48 1.41
C ILE A 115 2.90 -4.54 2.54
N PRO A 116 3.90 -5.45 2.50
CA PRO A 116 5.01 -5.39 3.45
C PRO A 116 5.67 -4.02 3.30
N CYS A 117 5.40 -3.12 4.24
CA CYS A 117 5.68 -1.71 4.05
C CYS A 117 7.13 -1.42 4.42
N SER A 118 7.75 -0.57 3.60
CA SER A 118 9.16 -0.17 3.64
C SER A 118 10.13 -1.29 3.23
N GLY A 119 11.10 -0.99 2.37
CA GLY A 119 12.22 -1.89 2.04
C GLY A 119 13.14 -2.23 3.22
N VAL A 120 12.66 -2.06 4.46
CA VAL A 120 13.32 -2.28 5.72
C VAL A 120 12.60 -3.45 6.41
N PRO A 121 13.25 -4.63 6.52
CA PRO A 121 12.66 -5.80 7.18
C PRO A 121 12.26 -5.53 8.64
N VAL A 122 11.18 -6.17 9.09
CA VAL A 122 10.81 -6.22 10.51
C VAL A 122 11.99 -6.76 11.33
N GLY A 123 12.23 -6.15 12.49
CA GLY A 123 13.39 -6.46 13.34
C GLY A 123 14.66 -5.66 13.01
N THR A 124 14.67 -4.86 11.93
CA THR A 124 15.80 -3.97 11.63
C THR A 124 15.97 -2.93 12.72
N ILE A 125 17.21 -2.72 13.16
CA ILE A 125 17.58 -1.69 14.14
C ILE A 125 18.21 -0.50 13.43
N ILE A 126 17.78 0.71 13.79
CA ILE A 126 18.34 1.97 13.30
C ILE A 126 18.74 2.88 14.47
N ALA A 127 19.66 3.81 14.21
CA ALA A 127 19.94 4.94 15.09
C ALA A 127 18.99 6.10 14.77
N TRP A 128 18.36 6.66 15.80
CA TRP A 128 17.39 7.74 15.69
C TRP A 128 17.79 8.94 16.56
N PRO A 129 17.97 10.14 15.97
CA PRO A 129 18.57 11.28 16.67
C PRO A 129 17.56 12.14 17.46
N SER A 130 16.25 11.84 17.37
CA SER A 130 15.19 12.66 17.97
C SER A 130 14.53 11.93 19.14
N SER A 131 14.11 12.68 20.16
CA SER A 131 13.27 12.16 21.25
C SER A 131 11.82 11.94 20.86
N THR A 132 11.42 12.39 19.67
CA THR A 132 10.09 12.12 19.10
C THR A 132 10.19 10.94 18.15
N LEU A 133 9.43 9.88 18.41
CA LEU A 133 9.34 8.73 17.52
C LEU A 133 8.77 9.14 16.14
N PRO A 134 9.10 8.40 15.07
CA PRO A 134 8.47 8.60 13.76
C PRO A 134 6.94 8.62 13.87
N GLY A 135 6.33 9.71 13.38
CA GLY A 135 4.88 9.91 13.35
C GLY A 135 4.29 9.66 11.97
N GLY A 136 3.03 10.07 11.78
CA GLY A 136 2.33 9.95 10.50
C GLY A 136 2.15 8.48 10.10
N ASP A 137 2.45 8.18 8.83
CA ASP A 137 2.38 6.82 8.30
C ASP A 137 3.33 5.85 9.01
N ASP A 138 4.39 6.36 9.65
CA ASP A 138 5.35 5.55 10.41
C ASP A 138 5.03 5.49 11.92
N ALA A 139 3.87 6.01 12.33
CA ALA A 139 3.39 5.81 13.68
C ALA A 139 3.17 4.32 13.94
N ARG A 140 3.70 3.82 15.07
CA ARG A 140 3.69 2.39 15.45
C ARG A 140 4.46 1.45 14.52
N LYS A 141 5.20 1.97 13.54
CA LYS A 141 6.10 1.18 12.69
C LYS A 141 7.46 0.92 13.34
N TRP A 142 7.77 1.66 14.40
CA TRP A 142 9.02 1.60 15.13
C TRP A 142 8.74 1.54 16.63
N LEU A 143 9.51 0.72 17.33
CA LEU A 143 9.57 0.67 18.79
C LEU A 143 10.97 1.05 19.25
N GLU A 144 11.08 1.68 20.40
CA GLU A 144 12.39 1.90 21.03
C GLU A 144 12.92 0.59 21.61
N CYS A 145 14.20 0.29 21.41
CA CYS A 145 14.91 -0.83 22.02
C CYS A 145 15.21 -0.55 23.50
N ASN A 146 14.18 -0.57 24.34
CA ASN A 146 14.23 -0.27 25.78
C ASN A 146 13.67 -1.41 26.66
N GLY A 147 13.58 -2.64 26.12
CA GLY A 147 13.04 -3.79 26.85
C GLY A 147 11.50 -3.91 26.87
N GLN A 148 10.76 -3.05 26.16
CA GLN A 148 9.30 -3.11 26.11
C GLN A 148 8.74 -4.38 25.42
N SER A 149 7.49 -4.72 25.75
CA SER A 149 6.76 -5.86 25.19
C SER A 149 6.57 -5.73 23.68
N THR A 150 6.61 -6.86 22.97
CA THR A 150 6.24 -6.96 21.53
C THR A 150 4.75 -7.27 21.32
N GLU A 151 3.93 -7.18 22.38
CA GLU A 151 2.48 -7.34 22.30
C GLU A 151 1.86 -6.38 21.28
N GLY A 152 1.02 -6.91 20.38
CA GLY A 152 0.45 -6.17 19.24
C GLY A 152 1.33 -6.11 17.99
N TYR A 153 2.51 -6.74 18.02
CA TYR A 153 3.48 -6.84 16.92
C TYR A 153 3.91 -8.29 16.65
N PRO A 154 3.01 -9.17 16.16
CA PRO A 154 3.29 -10.60 16.02
C PRO A 154 4.46 -10.92 15.09
N GLU A 155 4.64 -10.16 14.01
CA GLU A 155 5.77 -10.32 13.09
C GLU A 155 7.10 -9.99 13.77
N LEU A 156 7.14 -8.93 14.58
CA LEU A 156 8.33 -8.60 15.38
C LEU A 156 8.58 -9.65 16.46
N ALA A 157 7.52 -10.12 17.13
CA ALA A 157 7.63 -11.13 18.17
C ALA A 157 8.21 -12.45 17.64
N ALA A 158 7.94 -12.79 16.37
CA ALA A 158 8.57 -13.93 15.71
C ALA A 158 10.08 -13.76 15.48
N VAL A 159 10.58 -12.51 15.42
CA VAL A 159 12.01 -12.20 15.22
C VAL A 159 12.77 -12.09 16.53
N VAL A 160 12.22 -11.38 17.53
CA VAL A 160 12.96 -11.04 18.78
C VAL A 160 12.37 -11.65 20.04
N GLY A 161 11.24 -12.35 19.95
CA GLY A 161 10.52 -12.89 21.11
C GLY A 161 9.57 -11.87 21.75
N SER A 162 9.22 -12.11 23.02
CA SER A 162 8.17 -11.34 23.72
C SER A 162 8.56 -9.91 24.09
N TYR A 163 9.84 -9.56 23.98
CA TYR A 163 10.37 -8.24 24.35
C TYR A 163 11.38 -7.77 23.32
N VAL A 164 11.38 -6.47 23.03
CA VAL A 164 12.47 -5.87 22.26
C VAL A 164 13.75 -5.86 23.09
N PRO A 165 14.94 -5.89 22.48
CA PRO A 165 16.19 -5.71 23.22
C PRO A 165 16.22 -4.38 23.98
N ASP A 166 17.00 -4.31 25.06
CA ASP A 166 17.33 -3.05 25.73
C ASP A 166 18.77 -2.66 25.37
N TYR A 167 18.93 -1.65 24.52
CA TYR A 167 20.23 -1.17 24.05
C TYR A 167 20.63 0.19 24.62
N ARG A 168 19.91 0.69 25.62
CA ARG A 168 20.26 1.94 26.29
C ARG A 168 21.61 1.78 26.98
N GLY A 169 22.57 2.65 26.65
CA GLY A 169 23.93 2.61 27.19
C GLY A 169 24.88 1.63 26.51
N TYR A 170 24.47 0.92 25.45
CA TYR A 170 25.32 -0.03 24.74
C TYR A 170 25.78 0.47 23.37
N PHE A 171 27.02 0.13 23.02
CA PHE A 171 27.48 0.15 21.64
C PHE A 171 27.21 -1.21 20.98
N LEU A 172 26.65 -1.18 19.77
CA LEU A 172 26.41 -2.39 19.00
C LEU A 172 27.67 -2.81 18.24
N ARG A 173 27.92 -4.12 18.17
CA ARG A 173 29.02 -4.72 17.40
C ARG A 173 28.55 -5.95 16.63
N GLY A 174 29.25 -6.28 15.55
CA GLY A 174 28.97 -7.48 14.76
C GLY A 174 29.24 -8.78 15.52
N VAL A 175 28.43 -9.80 15.26
CA VAL A 175 28.61 -11.17 15.79
C VAL A 175 29.82 -11.84 15.12
N GLY A 176 30.49 -12.71 15.87
CA GLY A 176 31.66 -13.48 15.41
C GLY A 176 32.99 -12.91 15.90
N GLY A 177 34.09 -13.62 15.60
CA GLY A 177 35.42 -13.29 16.12
C GLY A 177 35.45 -13.36 17.65
N ASN A 178 35.89 -12.28 18.30
CA ASN A 178 35.98 -12.16 19.77
C ASN A 178 34.72 -11.52 20.40
N SER A 179 33.64 -11.35 19.65
CA SER A 179 32.35 -10.87 20.18
C SER A 179 31.67 -11.96 21.01
N ALA A 180 30.84 -11.55 21.98
CA ALA A 180 29.96 -12.48 22.69
C ALA A 180 28.88 -13.02 21.75
N ALA A 181 28.10 -13.99 22.22
CA ALA A 181 26.95 -14.49 21.48
C ALA A 181 25.94 -13.36 21.17
N LEU A 182 25.11 -13.57 20.15
CA LEU A 182 24.11 -12.58 19.73
C LEU A 182 23.23 -12.16 20.92
N GLY A 183 23.10 -10.84 21.13
CA GLY A 183 22.30 -10.26 22.22
C GLY A 183 22.97 -10.27 23.60
N VAL A 184 24.16 -10.85 23.75
CA VAL A 184 24.87 -10.89 25.03
C VAL A 184 25.72 -9.64 25.23
N ALA A 185 25.51 -8.96 26.36
CA ALA A 185 26.30 -7.80 26.76
C ALA A 185 27.77 -8.18 26.99
N GLN A 186 28.68 -7.35 26.49
CA GLN A 186 30.10 -7.38 26.83
C GLN A 186 30.43 -6.13 27.64
N GLY A 187 31.09 -6.29 28.78
CA GLY A 187 31.58 -5.16 29.58
C GLY A 187 32.68 -4.38 28.87
N ASP A 188 32.98 -3.18 29.37
CA ASP A 188 34.09 -2.39 28.88
C ASP A 188 35.43 -3.03 29.28
N ALA A 189 36.39 -2.96 28.37
CA ALA A 189 37.72 -3.48 28.59
C ALA A 189 38.73 -2.64 27.81
N ILE A 190 39.92 -2.49 28.39
CA ILE A 190 41.11 -2.02 27.69
C ILE A 190 42.00 -3.22 27.33
N ARG A 191 42.91 -3.04 26.38
CA ARG A 191 43.93 -4.05 26.10
C ARG A 191 44.85 -4.21 27.31
N ASN A 192 45.45 -5.40 27.46
CA ASN A 192 46.49 -5.62 28.47
C ASN A 192 47.64 -4.62 28.28
N ILE A 193 48.06 -3.96 29.36
CA ILE A 193 49.20 -3.05 29.40
C ILE A 193 50.25 -3.66 30.32
N VAL A 194 51.42 -3.96 29.78
CA VAL A 194 52.52 -4.58 30.51
C VAL A 194 53.75 -3.67 30.54
N GLY A 195 54.46 -3.67 31.66
CA GLY A 195 55.68 -2.91 31.89
C GLY A 195 56.31 -3.33 33.22
N LYS A 196 57.60 -3.03 33.41
CA LYS A 196 58.33 -3.37 34.64
C LYS A 196 59.10 -2.15 35.13
N ILE A 197 59.04 -1.90 36.43
CA ILE A 197 59.89 -0.93 37.10
C ILE A 197 60.65 -1.69 38.19
N ASP A 198 61.97 -1.75 38.03
CA ASP A 198 62.86 -2.38 39.00
C ASP A 198 63.56 -1.30 39.83
N ALA A 199 63.35 -1.36 41.14
CA ALA A 199 64.06 -0.55 42.12
C ALA A 199 64.63 -1.51 43.17
N SER A 200 65.96 -1.63 43.24
CA SER A 200 66.65 -2.46 44.21
C SER A 200 67.53 -1.58 45.08
N SER A 201 67.36 -1.67 46.40
CA SER A 201 68.26 -1.05 47.35
C SER A 201 68.71 -2.07 48.40
N SER A 202 69.96 -1.94 48.87
CA SER A 202 70.48 -2.79 49.95
C SER A 202 69.93 -2.30 51.30
N ALA A 203 69.97 -3.10 52.36
CA ALA A 203 69.51 -2.66 53.70
C ALA A 203 70.24 -1.41 54.22
N ALA A 204 71.45 -1.12 53.70
CA ALA A 204 72.20 0.09 54.01
C ALA A 204 71.79 1.30 53.16
N ASP A 205 71.11 1.07 52.03
CA ASP A 205 70.72 2.10 51.08
C ASP A 205 69.18 2.20 51.06
N ARG A 206 68.62 3.25 51.67
CA ARG A 206 67.17 3.50 51.68
C ARG A 206 66.70 4.24 50.41
N GLN A 207 67.57 4.40 49.42
CA GLN A 207 67.34 5.20 48.20
C GLN A 207 66.99 4.32 46.99
N ALA A 208 65.95 3.47 47.09
CA ALA A 208 65.59 2.56 45.98
C ALA A 208 65.30 3.28 44.64
N PHE A 209 64.91 4.55 44.69
CA PHE A 209 64.75 5.43 43.52
C PHE A 209 65.76 6.60 43.47
N GLY A 210 66.81 6.55 44.30
CA GLY A 210 67.86 7.58 44.40
C GLY A 210 67.46 8.86 45.16
N GLU A 211 68.46 9.65 45.55
CA GLU A 211 68.27 11.04 46.00
C GLU A 211 67.83 11.90 44.80
N ILE A 212 66.81 12.74 45.00
CA ILE A 212 66.46 13.75 43.98
C ILE A 212 67.50 14.86 44.08
N ASP A 213 68.53 14.75 43.26
CA ASP A 213 69.35 15.90 42.94
C ASP A 213 68.46 16.98 42.29
N THR A 214 68.69 18.23 42.65
CA THR A 214 67.81 19.42 42.43
C THR A 214 67.40 19.72 40.97
N GLY A 215 67.77 18.87 40.00
CA GLY A 215 67.38 18.92 38.59
C GLY A 215 66.53 17.74 38.07
N LYS A 216 66.18 16.73 38.89
CA LYS A 216 65.36 15.60 38.44
C LYS A 216 63.87 15.85 38.73
N VAL A 217 63.10 16.20 37.69
CA VAL A 217 61.66 16.47 37.80
C VAL A 217 60.86 15.28 37.28
N ILE A 218 59.95 14.75 38.10
CA ILE A 218 58.93 13.80 37.65
C ILE A 218 57.76 14.61 37.08
N THR A 219 57.37 14.32 35.84
CA THR A 219 56.36 15.08 35.11
C THR A 219 55.30 14.16 34.51
N GLY A 220 54.11 14.70 34.24
CA GLY A 220 53.02 13.98 33.60
C GLY A 220 52.18 13.16 34.61
N PRO A 221 51.71 11.96 34.26
CA PRO A 221 50.80 11.20 35.12
C PRO A 221 51.51 10.53 36.31
N PHE A 222 52.83 10.63 36.40
CA PHE A 222 53.58 10.12 37.54
C PHE A 222 53.85 11.24 38.53
N GLN A 223 53.75 10.95 39.82
CA GLN A 223 54.13 11.86 40.89
C GLN A 223 55.06 11.14 41.86
N GLY A 224 56.14 11.80 42.32
CA GLY A 224 57.02 11.24 43.33
C GLY A 224 56.36 11.20 44.70
N ILE A 225 56.55 10.09 45.43
CA ILE A 225 56.17 9.94 46.83
C ILE A 225 57.46 10.04 47.64
N TYR A 226 57.48 10.94 48.63
CA TYR A 226 58.68 11.28 49.38
C TYR A 226 58.56 10.90 50.84
N SER A 227 59.70 10.58 51.45
CA SER A 227 59.82 10.43 52.90
C SER A 227 61.09 11.11 53.39
N ASN A 228 61.02 11.60 54.61
CA ASN A 228 62.14 12.27 55.24
C ASN A 228 62.88 11.27 56.12
N THR A 229 64.18 11.12 55.93
CA THR A 229 65.04 10.43 56.90
C THR A 229 65.90 11.45 57.62
N TYR A 230 65.92 11.33 58.95
CA TYR A 230 66.78 12.12 59.81
C TYR A 230 68.14 11.43 59.91
N SER A 231 69.21 12.10 59.49
CA SER A 231 70.57 11.60 59.66
C SER A 231 71.13 12.06 61.01
N THR A 232 71.74 11.15 61.76
CA THR A 232 72.46 11.44 63.01
C THR A 232 73.98 11.49 62.81
N ALA A 233 74.47 11.43 61.57
CA ALA A 233 75.89 11.54 61.24
C ALA A 233 76.38 13.01 61.27
N GLU A 234 77.70 13.24 61.25
CA GLU A 234 78.39 14.53 61.50
C GLU A 234 77.94 15.75 60.68
N SER A 235 77.09 15.56 59.66
CA SER A 235 76.32 16.61 58.99
C SER A 235 74.82 16.40 59.25
N SER A 236 74.31 16.96 60.35
CA SER A 236 72.91 16.84 60.77
C SER A 236 71.97 17.57 59.81
N GLY A 237 71.06 16.84 59.18
CA GLY A 237 70.08 17.37 58.23
C GLY A 237 68.92 16.41 57.95
N ILE A 238 67.82 16.96 57.43
CA ILE A 238 66.69 16.19 56.91
C ILE A 238 66.96 15.90 55.44
N PHE A 239 67.07 14.63 55.08
CA PHE A 239 67.18 14.19 53.68
C PHE A 239 65.82 13.69 53.18
N SER A 240 65.27 14.38 52.19
CA SER A 240 64.07 13.93 51.48
C SER A 240 64.47 12.98 50.36
N HIS A 241 64.00 11.75 50.43
CA HIS A 241 64.24 10.75 49.40
C HIS A 241 62.93 10.24 48.83
N MET A 242 62.96 9.82 47.58
CA MET A 242 61.80 9.26 46.93
C MET A 242 61.65 7.79 47.33
N THR A 243 60.51 7.46 47.93
CA THR A 243 60.18 6.10 48.36
C THR A 243 59.28 5.37 47.37
N GLY A 244 58.73 6.08 46.39
CA GLY A 244 57.96 5.51 45.28
C GLY A 244 57.42 6.59 44.36
N PHE A 245 56.53 6.19 43.46
CA PHE A 245 55.73 7.11 42.67
C PHE A 245 54.27 6.66 42.67
N SER A 246 53.35 7.60 42.56
CA SER A 246 51.95 7.32 42.22
C SER A 246 51.74 7.52 40.72
N PHE A 247 50.73 6.85 40.18
CA PHE A 247 50.25 7.07 38.83
C PHE A 247 48.81 7.60 38.90
N ASP A 248 48.59 8.76 38.28
CA ASP A 248 47.30 9.38 38.10
C ASP A 248 47.15 9.83 36.64
N ALA A 249 46.41 9.06 35.86
CA ALA A 249 46.16 9.33 34.46
C ALA A 249 45.43 10.67 34.22
N SER A 250 44.65 11.15 35.20
CA SER A 250 43.86 12.38 35.06
C SER A 250 44.72 13.64 34.86
N LEU A 251 46.01 13.57 35.22
CA LEU A 251 46.98 14.64 35.02
C LEU A 251 47.45 14.78 33.56
N ALA A 252 47.18 13.78 32.70
CA ALA A 252 47.63 13.78 31.31
C ALA A 252 46.49 13.57 30.31
N VAL A 253 45.40 12.91 30.71
CA VAL A 253 44.26 12.58 29.85
C VAL A 253 42.94 12.70 30.60
N PRO A 254 41.81 12.96 29.91
CA PRO A 254 40.49 12.87 30.54
C PRO A 254 40.20 11.44 31.04
N THR A 255 39.81 11.32 32.31
CA THR A 255 39.45 10.04 32.94
C THR A 255 37.98 10.03 33.36
N ALA A 256 37.35 8.85 33.32
CA ALA A 256 35.98 8.63 33.78
C ALA A 256 35.86 7.24 34.43
N VAL A 257 34.72 6.97 35.09
CA VAL A 257 34.42 5.66 35.70
C VAL A 257 34.21 4.56 34.64
N GLU A 258 33.88 4.94 33.40
CA GLU A 258 33.64 4.04 32.26
C GLU A 258 34.66 4.33 31.15
N ASN A 259 35.25 3.27 30.57
CA ASN A 259 36.08 3.42 29.38
C ASN A 259 35.23 3.54 28.11
N ARG A 260 35.19 4.74 27.52
CA ARG A 260 34.41 5.01 26.31
C ARG A 260 35.12 5.99 25.37
N PRO A 261 35.04 5.77 24.05
CA PRO A 261 35.40 6.79 23.08
C PRO A 261 34.40 7.96 23.15
N ILE A 262 34.74 9.07 22.51
CA ILE A 262 33.81 10.18 22.28
C ILE A 262 32.58 9.62 21.54
N ASN A 263 31.39 9.92 22.04
CA ASN A 263 30.13 9.41 21.50
C ASN A 263 29.01 10.45 21.63
N LYS A 264 27.91 10.23 20.89
CA LYS A 264 26.65 10.94 21.03
C LYS A 264 25.52 9.92 21.18
N SER A 265 24.63 10.16 22.14
CA SER A 265 23.49 9.31 22.38
C SER A 265 22.43 9.46 21.29
N VAL A 266 21.87 8.34 20.88
CA VAL A 266 20.73 8.20 19.96
C VAL A 266 19.77 7.17 20.55
N TYR A 267 18.52 7.21 20.13
CA TYR A 267 17.61 6.09 20.35
C TYR A 267 17.91 4.98 19.36
N TYR A 268 17.99 3.75 19.83
CA TYR A 268 17.91 2.59 18.95
C TYR A 268 16.44 2.25 18.74
N LEU A 269 15.98 2.29 17.50
CA LEU A 269 14.63 1.89 17.14
C LEU A 269 14.65 0.57 16.38
N ILE A 270 13.67 -0.30 16.65
CA ILE A 270 13.45 -1.56 15.94
C ILE A 270 12.17 -1.48 15.09
N ARG A 271 12.26 -1.96 13.85
CA ARG A 271 11.13 -2.01 12.91
C ARG A 271 10.10 -3.03 13.41
N ALA A 272 8.87 -2.59 13.61
CA ALA A 272 7.82 -3.40 14.26
C ALA A 272 6.68 -3.86 13.35
N LYS A 273 6.45 -3.16 12.22
CA LYS A 273 5.48 -3.50 11.16
C LYS A 273 6.07 -3.11 9.81
#